data_AF-A0A6S9RS06-F1
#
_entry.id   AF-A0A6S9RS06-F1
#
_cell.length_a   1.000
_cell.length_b   1.000
_cell.length_c   1.000
_cell.angle_alpha   90.00
_cell.angle_beta   90.00
_cell.angle_gamma   90.00
#
_symmetry.space_group_name_H-M   'P 1'
#
loop_
_entity.id
_entity.type
_entity.pdbx_description
1 polymer ?
#
loop_
_entity_poly.entity_id
_entity_poly.type
_entity_poly.pdbx_seq_one_letter_code
_entity_poly.pdbx_strand_id
1 'polypeptide(L)'
;ASPSSIASAAGCAISPRRRGIPARHAPPWQKMFIQGLLTAALALSVSHPAASRASASRKASLIGSATMAANDSAFSSLDEYLGHLASEAALPEGFRIGNCGFEFEPSEAATGTRVKMRLTLIVADKPSSSFAAVFTKNAFCGSPVTVGKRRMRESPTLQALLVNNKVSNVCAAGDGVADSEALCEALATALELPDGAASVLPSSTGVIGWKLPVPEMRAAMPEAVASLQAGSALPAAQGIMTTDRYPKLRAASVCGGRIVGIAKGAGDSARCESLP
;
A
#
# COMPACT_ATOMS: atom_id res chain seq x y z
N ALA A 1 -71.51 33.21 19.75
CA ALA A 1 -70.85 34.47 20.17
C ALA A 1 -69.37 34.35 19.86
N SER A 2 -68.93 34.99 18.78
CA SER A 2 -67.54 35.39 18.51
C SER A 2 -67.21 36.64 19.35
N PRO A 3 -65.92 36.99 19.52
CA PRO A 3 -65.17 37.75 18.49
C PRO A 3 -63.78 37.11 18.20
N SER A 4 -63.28 36.95 16.97
CA SER A 4 -62.70 37.95 16.02
C SER A 4 -61.64 38.85 16.70
N SER A 5 -60.40 39.04 16.22
CA SER A 5 -60.01 39.28 14.83
C SER A 5 -58.47 39.48 14.62
N ILE A 6 -57.96 39.08 13.42
CA ILE A 6 -56.99 39.78 12.53
C ILE A 6 -55.49 39.79 12.95
N ALA A 7 -54.48 39.41 12.12
CA ALA A 7 -54.19 39.71 10.71
C ALA A 7 -53.42 38.53 10.01
N SER A 8 -53.78 38.07 8.79
CA SER A 8 -53.43 38.57 7.44
C SER A 8 -51.92 38.51 7.13
N ALA A 9 -51.37 37.54 6.38
CA ALA A 9 -51.49 37.18 4.95
C ALA A 9 -50.23 37.59 4.17
N ALA A 10 -49.57 36.62 3.52
CA ALA A 10 -48.94 36.78 2.21
C ALA A 10 -48.41 35.41 1.74
N GLY A 11 -49.05 34.84 0.72
CA GLY A 11 -48.51 33.69 0.00
C GLY A 11 -47.35 34.10 -0.90
N CYS A 12 -46.47 33.15 -1.22
CA CYS A 12 -45.73 33.18 -2.46
C CYS A 12 -45.37 31.74 -2.86
N ALA A 13 -46.19 31.17 -3.73
CA ALA A 13 -45.81 30.03 -4.54
C ALA A 13 -44.88 30.53 -5.66
N ILE A 14 -43.62 30.06 -5.66
CA ILE A 14 -42.73 30.18 -6.82
C ILE A 14 -41.91 28.89 -6.93
N SER A 15 -42.32 28.00 -7.85
CA SER A 15 -41.35 27.35 -8.72
C SER A 15 -41.11 28.33 -9.88
N PRO A 16 -39.87 28.49 -10.39
CA PRO A 16 -39.51 27.60 -11.50
C PRO A 16 -37.99 27.36 -11.71
N ARG A 17 -37.74 26.43 -12.65
CA ARG A 17 -36.54 26.28 -13.49
C ARG A 17 -35.30 25.62 -12.87
N ARG A 18 -35.15 24.35 -13.29
CA ARG A 18 -33.89 23.75 -13.75
C ARG A 18 -32.93 24.81 -14.31
N ARG A 19 -31.76 24.94 -13.69
CA ARG A 19 -30.52 25.27 -14.39
C ARG A 19 -29.49 24.24 -13.94
N GLY A 20 -28.97 23.51 -14.92
CA GLY A 20 -27.90 22.55 -14.70
C GLY A 20 -26.72 23.26 -14.06
N ILE A 21 -26.25 22.69 -12.96
CA ILE A 21 -24.95 23.01 -12.41
C ILE A 21 -23.95 22.29 -13.32
N PRO A 22 -23.11 23.01 -14.10
CA PRO A 22 -22.08 22.35 -14.87
C PRO A 22 -21.10 21.69 -13.91
N ALA A 23 -20.74 20.44 -14.18
CA ALA A 23 -19.62 19.75 -13.57
C ALA A 23 -18.35 20.61 -13.76
N ARG A 24 -18.03 21.44 -12.76
CA ARG A 24 -16.81 22.22 -12.73
C ARG A 24 -15.95 21.68 -11.60
N HIS A 25 -14.85 21.05 -12.03
CA HIS A 25 -13.58 20.92 -11.37
C HIS A 25 -13.58 20.87 -9.83
N ALA A 26 -13.32 19.67 -9.33
CA ALA A 26 -12.71 19.46 -8.03
C ALA A 26 -11.63 20.52 -7.73
N PRO A 27 -11.63 21.13 -6.52
CA PRO A 27 -10.70 22.20 -6.18
C PRO A 27 -9.23 21.71 -6.20
N PRO A 28 -8.26 22.58 -6.52
CA PRO A 28 -6.87 22.21 -6.81
C PRO A 28 -6.11 21.55 -5.64
N TRP A 29 -6.64 21.62 -4.42
CA TRP A 29 -6.01 21.08 -3.22
C TRP A 29 -6.23 19.58 -3.04
N GLN A 30 -7.07 18.94 -3.89
CA GLN A 30 -7.22 17.48 -3.94
C GLN A 30 -6.02 16.76 -4.61
N LYS A 31 -4.95 17.47 -4.98
CA LYS A 31 -3.72 16.92 -5.56
C LYS A 31 -2.50 17.07 -4.64
N MET A 32 -2.69 16.89 -3.33
CA MET A 32 -1.55 16.74 -2.41
C MET A 32 -1.01 15.31 -2.48
N PHE A 33 -0.01 15.14 -3.35
CA PHE A 33 0.77 13.92 -3.50
C PHE A 33 1.60 13.66 -2.25
N ILE A 34 1.36 12.52 -1.60
CA ILE A 34 2.21 12.02 -0.53
C ILE A 34 2.61 10.60 -0.92
N GLN A 35 3.79 10.48 -1.52
CA GLN A 35 4.50 9.23 -1.68
C GLN A 35 4.81 8.65 -0.30
N GLY A 36 4.04 7.64 0.11
CA GLY A 36 4.51 6.61 1.02
C GLY A 36 5.19 5.53 0.19
N LEU A 37 6.40 5.80 -0.31
CA LEU A 37 7.24 4.72 -0.85
C LEU A 37 7.73 3.92 0.35
N LEU A 38 7.01 2.86 0.70
CA LEU A 38 7.48 1.89 1.68
C LEU A 38 8.46 0.95 0.95
N THR A 39 9.75 1.30 0.92
CA THR A 39 10.78 0.29 0.66
C THR A 39 10.95 -0.49 1.96
N ALA A 40 10.10 -1.50 2.17
CA ALA A 40 10.33 -2.48 3.22
C ALA A 40 11.40 -3.46 2.70
N ALA A 41 12.66 -3.19 3.00
CA ALA A 41 13.72 -4.18 2.86
C ALA A 41 13.72 -5.02 4.15
N LEU A 42 13.08 -6.19 4.11
CA LEU A 42 13.29 -7.20 5.14
C LEU A 42 14.60 -7.92 4.78
N ALA A 43 15.71 -7.53 5.41
CA ALA A 43 17.02 -8.13 5.16
C ALA A 43 17.16 -9.39 6.04
N LEU A 44 17.26 -10.58 5.44
CA LEU A 44 17.61 -11.79 6.18
C LEU A 44 19.13 -11.89 6.32
N SER A 45 19.62 -12.05 7.55
CA SER A 45 21.02 -12.35 7.86
C SER A 45 21.25 -13.86 7.78
N VAL A 46 22.23 -14.28 6.97
CA VAL A 46 22.71 -15.65 6.91
C VAL A 46 23.52 -15.95 8.18
N SER A 47 23.04 -16.89 9.00
CA SER A 47 23.80 -17.40 10.16
C SER A 47 24.96 -18.27 9.66
N HIS A 48 26.21 -17.93 10.01
CA HIS A 48 27.35 -18.84 9.91
C HIS A 48 27.85 -19.24 11.30
N PRO A 49 28.38 -20.46 11.49
CA PRO A 49 28.90 -20.91 12.78
C PRO A 49 30.21 -20.18 13.14
N ALA A 50 30.41 -20.02 14.44
CA ALA A 50 31.49 -19.26 15.05
C ALA A 50 32.90 -19.69 14.60
N ALA A 51 33.73 -18.71 14.23
CA ALA A 51 35.18 -18.83 14.22
C ALA A 51 35.83 -17.56 14.80
N SER A 52 36.89 -17.79 15.56
CA SER A 52 37.52 -16.93 16.58
C SER A 52 38.08 -15.58 16.10
N ARG A 53 38.08 -14.62 17.05
CA ARG A 53 38.75 -13.31 16.95
C ARG A 53 40.25 -13.43 16.68
N ALA A 54 40.74 -12.72 15.66
CA ALA A 54 42.11 -12.21 15.59
C ALA A 54 42.09 -10.80 14.98
N SER A 55 42.74 -9.87 15.68
CA SER A 55 42.92 -8.47 15.29
C SER A 55 44.02 -8.36 14.23
N ALA A 56 43.74 -7.72 13.09
CA ALA A 56 44.77 -7.14 12.23
C ALA A 56 44.19 -6.00 11.39
N SER A 57 44.67 -4.80 11.66
CA SER A 57 44.56 -3.61 10.80
C SER A 57 45.15 -3.91 9.42
N ARG A 58 44.36 -3.72 8.37
CA ARG A 58 44.84 -3.51 7.00
C ARG A 58 43.79 -2.70 6.21
N LYS A 59 44.15 -1.45 5.91
CA LYS A 59 43.52 -0.68 4.82
C LYS A 59 43.83 -1.41 3.52
N ALA A 60 42.80 -1.84 2.80
CA ALA A 60 42.91 -2.25 1.41
C ALA A 60 41.63 -1.82 0.68
N SER A 61 41.78 -0.69 -0.01
CA SER A 61 40.94 -0.27 -1.12
C SER A 61 40.81 -1.42 -2.12
N LEU A 62 39.63 -2.02 -2.24
CA LEU A 62 39.20 -2.88 -3.34
C LEU A 62 37.66 -2.93 -3.34
N ILE A 63 37.02 -1.78 -3.54
CA ILE A 63 35.66 -1.77 -4.12
C ILE A 63 35.89 -1.63 -5.61
N GLY A 64 36.00 -2.77 -6.29
CA GLY A 64 35.82 -2.80 -7.74
C GLY A 64 34.46 -2.17 -8.02
N SER A 65 34.46 -1.11 -8.81
CA SER A 65 33.26 -0.51 -9.40
C SER A 65 32.56 -1.60 -10.21
N ALA A 66 31.68 -2.35 -9.57
CA ALA A 66 30.61 -3.02 -10.27
C ALA A 66 29.70 -1.91 -10.76
N THR A 67 30.01 -1.40 -11.94
CA THR A 67 29.09 -0.63 -12.75
C THR A 67 27.86 -1.51 -12.86
N MET A 68 26.80 -1.19 -12.09
CA MET A 68 25.49 -1.72 -12.41
C MET A 68 25.19 -1.16 -13.79
N ALA A 69 25.45 -1.95 -14.82
CA ALA A 69 24.97 -1.66 -16.14
C ALA A 69 23.46 -1.52 -15.98
N ALA A 70 22.97 -0.28 -16.03
CA ALA A 70 21.60 -0.04 -16.34
C ALA A 70 21.42 -0.64 -17.73
N ASN A 71 20.98 -1.90 -17.79
CA ASN A 71 20.39 -2.43 -19.01
C ASN A 71 19.18 -1.55 -19.25
N ASP A 72 19.39 -0.50 -20.03
CA ASP A 72 18.36 0.34 -20.61
C ASP A 72 17.69 -0.44 -21.74
N SER A 73 17.26 -1.68 -21.43
CA SER A 73 16.47 -2.48 -22.35
C SER A 73 15.08 -1.85 -22.34
N ALA A 74 14.90 -0.86 -23.23
CA ALA A 74 13.58 -0.42 -23.61
C ALA A 74 12.83 -1.63 -24.17
N PHE A 75 11.82 -2.10 -23.43
CA PHE A 75 10.96 -3.20 -23.87
C PHE A 75 10.16 -2.73 -25.08
N SER A 76 10.04 -3.58 -26.10
CA SER A 76 9.31 -3.26 -27.33
C SER A 76 7.79 -3.37 -27.17
N SER A 77 7.31 -4.00 -26.10
CA SER A 77 5.88 -4.15 -25.79
C SER A 77 5.61 -4.35 -24.29
N LEU A 78 4.35 -4.19 -23.89
CA LEU A 78 3.92 -4.50 -22.53
C LEU A 78 4.08 -6.00 -22.21
N ASP A 79 3.82 -6.88 -23.17
CA ASP A 79 3.94 -8.33 -22.97
C ASP A 79 5.40 -8.74 -22.74
N GLU A 80 6.33 -8.16 -23.49
CA GLU A 80 7.76 -8.35 -23.26
C GLU A 80 8.17 -7.87 -21.86
N TYR A 81 7.70 -6.69 -21.45
CA TYR A 81 7.92 -6.16 -20.11
C TYR A 81 7.39 -7.09 -19.02
N LEU A 82 6.16 -7.57 -19.17
CA LEU A 82 5.54 -8.47 -18.21
C LEU A 82 6.23 -9.84 -18.18
N GLY A 83 6.69 -10.34 -19.33
CA GLY A 83 7.49 -11.56 -19.44
C GLY A 83 8.83 -11.43 -18.71
N HIS A 84 9.49 -10.28 -18.85
CA HIS A 84 10.70 -9.97 -18.09
C HIS A 84 10.43 -9.86 -16.58
N LEU A 85 9.36 -9.19 -16.16
CA LEU A 85 9.02 -9.17 -14.73
C LEU A 85 8.73 -10.57 -14.19
N ALA A 86 8.03 -11.41 -14.95
CA ALA A 86 7.71 -12.77 -14.54
C ALA A 86 8.97 -13.63 -14.35
N SER A 87 10.01 -13.46 -15.19
CA SER A 87 11.27 -14.20 -15.04
C SER A 87 12.08 -13.76 -13.82
N GLU A 88 11.90 -12.53 -13.34
CA GLU A 88 12.55 -12.02 -12.12
C GLU A 88 11.70 -12.13 -10.85
N ALA A 89 10.41 -12.48 -10.98
CA ALA A 89 9.47 -12.36 -9.87
C ALA A 89 9.59 -13.43 -8.79
N ALA A 90 10.48 -14.41 -8.91
CA ALA A 90 10.67 -15.45 -7.89
C ALA A 90 10.88 -14.83 -6.50
N LEU A 91 10.13 -15.29 -5.50
CA LEU A 91 10.24 -14.81 -4.12
C LEU A 91 11.54 -15.31 -3.47
N PRO A 92 12.10 -14.55 -2.50
CA PRO A 92 13.11 -15.11 -1.61
C PRO A 92 12.48 -16.17 -0.69
N GLU A 93 13.27 -17.15 -0.27
CA GLU A 93 12.83 -18.17 0.68
C GLU A 93 12.31 -17.54 1.98
N GLY A 94 11.27 -18.15 2.56
CA GLY A 94 10.67 -17.66 3.79
C GLY A 94 9.63 -16.56 3.62
N PHE A 95 9.23 -16.22 2.38
CA PHE A 95 8.20 -15.23 2.09
C PHE A 95 7.04 -15.81 1.28
N ARG A 96 5.83 -15.34 1.62
CA ARG A 96 4.59 -15.64 0.91
C ARG A 96 3.84 -14.36 0.56
N ILE A 97 3.14 -14.41 -0.57
CA ILE A 97 2.34 -13.32 -1.11
C ILE A 97 0.89 -13.78 -1.26
N GLY A 98 -0.02 -13.00 -0.68
CA GLY A 98 -1.46 -13.19 -0.81
C GLY A 98 -2.10 -11.98 -1.46
N ASN A 99 -3.17 -12.17 -2.21
CA ASN A 99 -3.98 -11.10 -2.75
C ASN A 99 -5.45 -11.50 -2.88
N CYS A 100 -6.36 -10.58 -2.59
CA CYS A 100 -7.76 -10.71 -2.96
C CYS A 100 -8.28 -9.39 -3.54
N GLY A 101 -9.27 -9.48 -4.41
CA GLY A 101 -9.98 -8.33 -4.96
C GLY A 101 -11.43 -8.36 -4.53
N PHE A 102 -11.98 -7.22 -4.14
CA PHE A 102 -13.38 -7.10 -3.80
C PHE A 102 -13.92 -5.73 -4.22
N GLU A 103 -15.23 -5.58 -4.18
CA GLU A 103 -15.91 -4.34 -4.50
C GLU A 103 -16.73 -3.84 -3.30
N PHE A 104 -16.71 -2.53 -3.09
CA PHE A 104 -17.46 -1.86 -2.04
C PHE A 104 -18.09 -0.56 -2.55
N GLU A 105 -19.03 -0.01 -1.79
CA GLU A 105 -19.64 1.30 -2.05
C GLU A 105 -19.09 2.30 -1.01
N PRO A 106 -18.26 3.27 -1.42
CA PRO A 106 -17.73 4.28 -0.50
C PRO A 106 -18.81 5.29 -0.13
N SER A 107 -18.92 5.61 1.16
CA SER A 107 -19.88 6.59 1.68
C SER A 107 -19.72 8.00 1.11
N GLU A 108 -18.52 8.33 0.61
CA GLU A 108 -18.13 9.64 0.12
C GLU A 108 -18.41 9.82 -1.38
N ALA A 109 -18.80 8.77 -2.10
CA ALA A 109 -19.19 8.85 -3.50
C ALA A 109 -20.71 8.94 -3.68
N ALA A 110 -21.16 9.15 -4.92
CA ALA A 110 -22.58 9.10 -5.23
C ALA A 110 -23.15 7.70 -4.96
N THR A 111 -24.36 7.63 -4.39
CA THR A 111 -25.05 6.38 -4.09
C THR A 111 -25.12 5.47 -5.32
N GLY A 112 -24.84 4.18 -5.12
CA GLY A 112 -24.71 3.18 -6.17
C GLY A 112 -23.33 3.11 -6.84
N THR A 113 -22.38 3.96 -6.46
CA THR A 113 -21.01 3.90 -7.00
C THR A 113 -20.26 2.73 -6.39
N ARG A 114 -20.04 1.67 -7.18
CA ARG A 114 -19.21 0.52 -6.78
C ARG A 114 -17.78 0.72 -7.25
N VAL A 115 -16.81 0.48 -6.37
CA VAL A 115 -15.39 0.57 -6.70
C VAL A 115 -14.64 -0.67 -6.27
N LYS A 116 -13.61 -1.02 -7.04
CA LYS A 116 -12.72 -2.15 -6.75
C LYS A 116 -11.60 -1.75 -5.79
N MET A 117 -11.33 -2.62 -4.83
CA MET A 117 -10.17 -2.59 -3.95
C MET A 117 -9.48 -3.96 -3.99
N ARG A 118 -8.18 -3.98 -3.77
CA ARG A 118 -7.40 -5.19 -3.53
C ARG A 118 -6.71 -5.12 -2.18
N LEU A 119 -6.69 -6.24 -1.47
CA LEU A 119 -5.77 -6.49 -0.37
C LEU A 119 -4.56 -7.24 -0.93
N THR A 120 -3.38 -6.86 -0.47
CA THR A 120 -2.12 -7.53 -0.77
C THR A 120 -1.41 -7.81 0.54
N LEU A 121 -1.02 -9.06 0.73
CA LEU A 121 -0.32 -9.55 1.90
C LEU A 121 1.11 -9.89 1.50
N ILE A 122 2.09 -9.43 2.29
CA ILE A 122 3.46 -9.93 2.25
C ILE A 122 3.75 -10.51 3.62
N VAL A 123 4.00 -11.81 3.69
CA VAL A 123 4.10 -12.54 4.95
C VAL A 123 5.43 -13.28 5.00
N ALA A 124 6.18 -13.08 6.06
CA ALA A 124 7.32 -13.92 6.38
C ALA A 124 6.85 -15.19 7.12
N ASP A 125 7.46 -16.33 6.82
CA ASP A 125 7.11 -17.61 7.44
C ASP A 125 7.36 -17.62 8.95
N LYS A 126 8.26 -16.75 9.43
CA LYS A 126 8.58 -16.58 10.84
C LYS A 126 8.66 -15.08 11.19
N PRO A 127 8.36 -14.70 12.43
CA PRO A 127 8.67 -13.36 12.92
C PRO A 127 10.16 -13.04 12.72
N SER A 128 10.46 -11.83 12.27
CA SER A 128 11.82 -11.34 12.07
C SER A 128 12.07 -10.12 12.94
N SER A 129 13.18 -10.09 13.67
CA SER A 129 13.69 -8.89 14.33
C SER A 129 14.54 -8.02 13.39
N SER A 130 14.79 -8.49 12.16
CA SER A 130 15.51 -7.72 11.14
C SER A 130 14.52 -7.09 10.18
N PHE A 131 14.22 -5.83 10.43
CA PHE A 131 13.32 -5.04 9.60
C PHE A 131 13.75 -3.58 9.61
N ALA A 132 13.53 -2.91 8.48
CA ALA A 132 13.76 -1.48 8.33
C ALA A 132 12.62 -0.88 7.53
N ALA A 133 12.20 0.33 7.92
CA ALA A 133 11.22 1.10 7.20
C ALA A 133 11.56 2.58 7.28
N VAL A 134 11.37 3.27 6.15
CA VAL A 134 11.40 4.73 6.08
C VAL A 134 10.02 5.22 5.71
N PHE A 135 9.67 6.39 6.23
CA PHE A 135 8.34 6.97 6.04
C PHE A 135 8.45 8.40 5.52
N THR A 136 7.37 8.86 4.90
CA THR A 136 7.25 10.26 4.49
C THR A 136 7.43 11.21 5.68
N LYS A 137 8.11 12.34 5.39
CA LYS A 137 8.26 13.48 6.31
C LYS A 137 7.09 14.47 6.20
N ASN A 138 6.13 14.24 5.31
CA ASN A 138 4.98 15.12 5.16
C ASN A 138 4.16 15.17 6.45
N ALA A 139 3.73 16.37 6.84
CA ALA A 139 2.88 16.62 8.00
C ALA A 139 1.50 15.96 7.89
N PHE A 140 0.95 15.86 6.67
CA PHE A 140 -0.32 15.19 6.39
C PHE A 140 -0.12 13.71 6.06
N CYS A 141 0.66 12.99 6.88
CA CYS A 141 0.88 11.56 6.66
C CYS A 141 -0.39 10.75 6.93
N GLY A 142 -0.57 9.65 6.20
CA GLY A 142 -1.70 8.75 6.42
C GLY A 142 -1.61 8.04 7.77
N SER A 143 -2.77 7.66 8.31
CA SER A 143 -2.88 6.85 9.52
C SER A 143 -2.00 5.58 9.53
N PRO A 144 -1.83 4.81 8.42
CA PRO A 144 -0.90 3.68 8.41
C PRO A 144 0.56 4.07 8.65
N VAL A 145 0.97 5.30 8.29
CA VAL A 145 2.33 5.80 8.57
C VAL A 145 2.52 6.02 10.07
N THR A 146 1.50 6.54 10.76
CA THR A 146 1.52 6.71 12.22
C THR A 146 1.65 5.36 12.92
N VAL A 147 0.85 4.37 12.52
CA VAL A 147 0.94 3.00 13.04
C VAL A 147 2.32 2.39 12.74
N GLY A 148 2.79 2.46 11.51
CA GLY A 148 4.09 1.92 11.12
C GLY A 148 5.25 2.53 11.92
N LYS A 149 5.29 3.86 12.08
CA LYS A 149 6.30 4.54 12.91
C LYS A 149 6.28 4.07 14.37
N ARG A 150 5.10 3.75 14.90
CA ARG A 150 4.96 3.19 16.25
C ARG A 150 5.52 1.77 16.31
N ARG A 151 5.12 0.87 15.40
CA ARG A 151 5.63 -0.51 15.33
C ARG A 151 7.15 -0.57 15.17
N MET A 152 7.74 0.33 14.38
CA MET A 152 9.19 0.41 14.23
C MET A 152 9.96 0.76 15.52
N ARG A 153 9.30 1.36 16.52
CA ARG A 153 9.91 1.69 17.82
C ARG A 153 9.62 0.64 18.89
N GLU A 154 8.44 0.04 18.85
CA GLU A 154 7.88 -0.72 19.97
C GLU A 154 7.85 -2.23 19.71
N SER A 155 7.74 -2.66 18.46
CA SER A 155 7.65 -4.08 18.14
C SER A 155 9.05 -4.71 18.09
N PRO A 156 9.30 -5.83 18.80
CA PRO A 156 10.58 -6.54 18.73
C PRO A 156 10.76 -7.29 17.39
N THR A 157 9.65 -7.62 16.74
CA THR A 157 9.56 -8.44 15.54
C THR A 157 8.45 -7.91 14.62
N LEU A 158 8.61 -8.16 13.32
CA LEU A 158 7.55 -8.02 12.32
C LEU A 158 7.45 -9.30 11.52
N GLN A 159 6.24 -9.60 11.03
CA GLN A 159 5.98 -10.81 10.26
C GLN A 159 5.12 -10.56 9.01
N ALA A 160 4.27 -9.54 8.99
CA ALA A 160 3.41 -9.28 7.84
C ALA A 160 3.32 -7.80 7.46
N LEU A 161 3.07 -7.55 6.17
CA LEU A 161 2.66 -6.27 5.62
C LEU A 161 1.28 -6.44 4.99
N LEU A 162 0.32 -5.64 5.45
CA LEU A 162 -1.01 -5.52 4.86
C LEU A 162 -1.05 -4.26 3.99
N VAL A 163 -1.24 -4.43 2.69
CA VAL A 163 -1.40 -3.31 1.75
C VAL A 163 -2.79 -3.30 1.17
N ASN A 164 -3.49 -2.17 1.26
CA ASN A 164 -4.70 -1.93 0.48
C ASN A 164 -4.47 -0.85 -0.58
N ASN A 165 -5.06 -1.03 -1.76
CA ASN A 165 -5.15 0.03 -2.75
C ASN A 165 -6.49 0.78 -2.63
N LYS A 166 -6.78 1.65 -3.61
CA LYS A 166 -8.00 2.48 -3.75
C LYS A 166 -8.25 3.54 -2.69
N VAL A 167 -8.04 3.29 -1.40
CA VAL A 167 -8.23 4.25 -0.29
C VAL A 167 -6.92 4.43 0.46
N SER A 168 -6.44 5.67 0.55
CA SER A 168 -5.12 5.98 1.14
C SER A 168 -5.11 6.00 2.66
N ASN A 169 -6.27 6.09 3.30
CA ASN A 169 -6.39 6.32 4.74
C ASN A 169 -5.59 7.55 5.24
N VAL A 170 -5.54 8.59 4.40
CA VAL A 170 -5.01 9.92 4.72
C VAL A 170 -6.18 10.86 4.92
N CYS A 171 -6.15 11.64 6.00
CA CYS A 171 -7.25 12.55 6.39
C CYS A 171 -8.61 11.85 6.37
N ALA A 172 -8.66 10.59 6.79
CA ALA A 172 -9.85 9.75 6.66
C ALA A 172 -11.07 10.37 7.35
N ALA A 173 -12.26 10.14 6.80
CA ALA A 173 -13.53 10.46 7.44
C ALA A 173 -13.80 9.50 8.62
N GLY A 174 -13.05 9.65 9.71
CA GLY A 174 -13.11 8.80 10.90
C GLY A 174 -11.75 8.61 11.57
N ASP A 175 -11.65 7.61 12.45
CA ASP A 175 -10.39 7.23 13.09
C ASP A 175 -9.62 6.24 12.22
N GLY A 176 -8.83 6.77 11.28
CA GLY A 176 -8.04 5.94 10.39
C GLY A 176 -6.94 5.12 11.08
N VAL A 177 -6.51 5.50 12.30
CA VAL A 177 -5.53 4.73 13.07
C VAL A 177 -6.23 3.50 13.65
N ALA A 178 -7.40 3.68 14.26
CA ALA A 178 -8.22 2.56 14.73
C ALA A 178 -8.60 1.61 13.59
N ASP A 179 -8.97 2.13 12.42
CA ASP A 179 -9.26 1.31 11.23
C ASP A 179 -8.03 0.47 10.81
N SER A 180 -6.83 1.07 10.81
CA SER A 180 -5.59 0.35 10.48
C SER A 180 -5.29 -0.75 11.48
N GLU A 181 -5.41 -0.47 12.79
CA GLU A 181 -5.19 -1.45 13.85
C GLU A 181 -6.22 -2.58 13.80
N ALA A 182 -7.48 -2.26 13.54
CA ALA A 182 -8.53 -3.26 13.39
C ALA A 182 -8.24 -4.23 12.22
N LEU A 183 -7.62 -3.75 11.15
CA LEU A 183 -7.25 -4.58 10.00
C LEU A 183 -5.97 -5.38 10.25
N CYS A 184 -4.99 -4.81 10.95
CA CYS A 184 -3.82 -5.54 11.43
C CYS A 184 -4.21 -6.69 12.36
N GLU A 185 -5.16 -6.46 13.28
CA GLU A 185 -5.70 -7.49 14.18
C GLU A 185 -6.42 -8.61 13.41
N ALA A 186 -7.23 -8.24 12.42
CA ALA A 186 -7.91 -9.22 11.58
C ALA A 186 -6.92 -10.10 10.80
N LEU A 187 -5.86 -9.50 10.24
CA LEU A 187 -4.81 -10.27 9.55
C LEU A 187 -4.03 -11.15 10.52
N ALA A 188 -3.63 -10.61 11.68
CA ALA A 188 -2.86 -11.35 12.67
C ALA A 188 -3.65 -12.56 13.20
N THR A 189 -4.94 -12.38 13.45
CA THR A 189 -5.85 -13.48 13.82
C THR A 189 -5.94 -14.52 12.70
N ALA A 190 -6.17 -14.10 11.46
CA ALA A 190 -6.32 -15.01 10.33
C ALA A 190 -5.04 -15.80 9.98
N LEU A 191 -3.87 -15.27 10.34
CA LEU A 191 -2.57 -15.92 10.16
C LEU A 191 -2.05 -16.60 11.43
N GLU A 192 -2.78 -16.52 12.54
CA GLU A 192 -2.35 -17.02 13.86
C GLU A 192 -0.96 -16.50 14.27
N LEU A 193 -0.71 -15.20 14.06
CA LEU A 193 0.60 -14.60 14.34
C LEU A 193 0.86 -14.57 15.86
N PRO A 194 2.00 -15.11 16.34
CA PRO A 194 2.28 -15.21 17.78
C PRO A 194 2.39 -13.84 18.47
N ASP A 195 2.88 -12.84 17.75
CA ASP A 195 3.08 -11.46 18.23
C ASP A 195 1.86 -10.55 17.94
N GLY A 196 0.75 -11.13 17.46
CA GLY A 196 -0.51 -10.44 17.21
C GLY A 196 -0.39 -9.29 16.20
N ALA A 197 -1.31 -8.32 16.28
CA ALA A 197 -1.34 -7.15 15.39
C ALA A 197 -0.06 -6.30 15.41
N ALA A 198 0.71 -6.34 16.51
CA ALA A 198 1.95 -5.57 16.64
C ALA A 198 3.04 -6.02 15.67
N SER A 199 2.94 -7.24 15.14
CA SER A 199 3.85 -7.77 14.12
C SER A 199 3.42 -7.45 12.68
N VAL A 200 2.31 -6.72 12.49
CA VAL A 200 1.77 -6.37 11.18
C VAL A 200 2.00 -4.89 10.89
N LEU A 201 2.59 -4.58 9.74
CA LEU A 201 2.63 -3.22 9.21
C LEU A 201 1.43 -2.97 8.28
N PRO A 202 0.64 -1.90 8.49
CA PRO A 202 -0.34 -1.46 7.52
C PRO A 202 0.28 -0.49 6.50
N SER A 203 -0.20 -0.55 5.26
CA SER A 203 0.11 0.41 4.20
C SER A 203 -1.12 0.63 3.33
N SER A 204 -1.44 1.87 3.02
CA SER A 204 -2.65 2.23 2.27
C SER A 204 -2.31 3.22 1.17
N THR A 205 -2.97 3.08 0.01
CA THR A 205 -2.77 4.00 -1.11
C THR A 205 -4.03 4.20 -1.93
N GLY A 206 -4.26 5.41 -2.44
CA GLY A 206 -5.42 5.75 -3.24
C GLY A 206 -6.02 7.10 -2.89
N VAL A 207 -7.35 7.18 -2.85
CA VAL A 207 -8.10 8.41 -2.59
C VAL A 207 -7.87 8.90 -1.16
N ILE A 208 -7.66 10.20 -0.99
CA ILE A 208 -7.51 10.91 0.29
C ILE A 208 -8.89 11.36 0.77
N GLY A 209 -9.13 11.33 2.08
CA GLY A 209 -10.38 11.76 2.69
C GLY A 209 -11.45 10.67 2.82
N TRP A 210 -11.29 9.55 2.12
CA TRP A 210 -12.22 8.43 2.18
C TRP A 210 -11.94 7.52 3.37
N LYS A 211 -13.00 7.02 3.99
CA LYS A 211 -12.96 6.00 5.03
C LYS A 211 -12.61 4.63 4.45
N LEU A 212 -11.87 3.84 5.22
CA LEU A 212 -11.63 2.44 4.87
C LEU A 212 -12.92 1.61 5.03
N PRO A 213 -13.26 0.74 4.06
CA PRO A 213 -14.37 -0.20 4.18
C PRO A 213 -13.95 -1.39 5.07
N VAL A 214 -13.73 -1.13 6.36
CA VAL A 214 -13.20 -2.13 7.31
C VAL A 214 -14.04 -3.42 7.34
N PRO A 215 -15.38 -3.40 7.36
CA PRO A 215 -16.18 -4.62 7.33
C PRO A 215 -15.90 -5.49 6.10
N GLU A 216 -15.83 -4.89 4.91
CA GLU A 216 -15.59 -5.58 3.64
C GLU A 216 -14.16 -6.09 3.56
N MET A 217 -13.18 -5.31 4.02
CA MET A 217 -11.79 -5.73 4.09
C MET A 217 -11.60 -6.92 5.04
N ARG A 218 -12.30 -6.92 6.20
CA ARG A 218 -12.30 -8.06 7.13
C ARG A 218 -12.95 -9.30 6.52
N ALA A 219 -14.07 -9.14 5.82
CA ALA A 219 -14.75 -10.22 5.12
C ALA A 219 -13.89 -10.84 4.00
N ALA A 220 -13.07 -10.02 3.32
CA ALA A 220 -12.17 -10.47 2.26
C ALA A 220 -10.83 -11.03 2.77
N MET A 221 -10.50 -10.85 4.06
CA MET A 221 -9.22 -11.28 4.65
C MET A 221 -8.97 -12.79 4.54
N PRO A 222 -9.96 -13.68 4.82
CA PRO A 222 -9.73 -15.13 4.69
C PRO A 222 -9.35 -15.56 3.27
N GLU A 223 -9.94 -14.94 2.25
CA GLU A 223 -9.59 -15.19 0.84
C GLU A 223 -8.16 -14.72 0.54
N ALA A 224 -7.78 -13.54 1.03
CA ALA A 224 -6.42 -13.03 0.87
C ALA A 224 -5.39 -13.97 1.51
N VAL A 225 -5.68 -14.52 2.70
CA VAL A 225 -4.82 -15.50 3.38
C VAL A 225 -4.79 -16.83 2.63
N ALA A 226 -5.93 -17.33 2.14
CA ALA A 226 -6.00 -18.58 1.38
C ALA A 226 -5.21 -18.51 0.06
N SER A 227 -5.05 -17.31 -0.51
CA SER A 227 -4.28 -17.08 -1.73
C SER A 227 -2.74 -17.01 -1.53
N LEU A 228 -2.25 -17.18 -0.29
CA LEU A 228 -0.82 -17.11 0.01
C LEU A 228 -0.01 -18.14 -0.80
N GLN A 229 1.01 -17.68 -1.51
CA GLN A 229 1.92 -18.51 -2.29
C GLN A 229 3.37 -18.03 -2.16
N ALA A 230 4.32 -18.94 -2.37
CA ALA A 230 5.77 -18.69 -2.24
C ALA A 230 6.51 -18.64 -3.59
N GLY A 231 5.79 -18.64 -4.72
CA GLY A 231 6.36 -18.64 -6.07
C GLY A 231 6.74 -17.25 -6.59
N SER A 232 5.83 -16.27 -6.59
CA SER A 232 6.00 -15.01 -7.33
C SER A 232 5.62 -13.76 -6.56
N ALA A 233 6.40 -12.70 -6.66
CA ALA A 233 6.10 -11.36 -6.13
C ALA A 233 5.24 -10.51 -7.08
N LEU A 234 5.02 -10.96 -8.32
CA LEU A 234 4.27 -10.20 -9.31
C LEU A 234 2.81 -9.89 -8.89
N PRO A 235 2.06 -10.82 -8.25
CA PRO A 235 0.72 -10.52 -7.76
C PRO A 235 0.69 -9.39 -6.73
N ALA A 236 1.74 -9.26 -5.90
CA ALA A 236 1.85 -8.13 -4.98
C ALA A 236 2.14 -6.82 -5.71
N ALA A 237 3.08 -6.82 -6.66
CA ALA A 237 3.38 -5.65 -7.49
C ALA A 237 2.13 -5.12 -8.22
N GLN A 238 1.27 -6.03 -8.71
CA GLN A 238 -0.01 -5.69 -9.32
C GLN A 238 -1.06 -5.23 -8.29
N GLY A 239 -1.14 -5.91 -7.15
CA GLY A 239 -2.15 -5.64 -6.12
C GLY A 239 -2.04 -4.27 -5.48
N ILE A 240 -0.84 -3.68 -5.43
CA ILE A 240 -0.61 -2.35 -4.85
C ILE A 240 -0.82 -1.19 -5.84
N MET A 241 -1.06 -1.46 -7.12
CA MET A 241 -1.23 -0.43 -8.16
C MET A 241 -2.48 0.43 -7.92
N THR A 242 -2.43 1.69 -8.36
CA THR A 242 -3.62 2.56 -8.45
C THR A 242 -3.84 3.10 -9.85
N THR A 243 -3.10 4.15 -10.23
CA THR A 243 -3.13 4.77 -11.56
C THR A 243 -1.94 4.33 -12.40
N ASP A 244 -1.15 3.41 -11.86
CA ASP A 244 -0.05 2.77 -12.54
C ASP A 244 -0.53 2.08 -13.82
N ARG A 245 0.20 2.27 -14.92
CA ARG A 245 -0.08 1.58 -16.19
C ARG A 245 0.41 0.14 -16.19
N TYR A 246 1.47 -0.14 -15.43
CA TYR A 246 2.13 -1.44 -15.34
C TYR A 246 2.77 -1.63 -13.95
N PRO A 247 2.86 -2.88 -13.45
CA PRO A 247 3.48 -3.20 -12.17
C PRO A 247 4.99 -2.92 -12.21
N LYS A 248 5.63 -2.68 -11.06
CA LYS A 248 7.07 -2.44 -10.97
C LYS A 248 7.69 -3.43 -10.00
N LEU A 249 8.62 -4.24 -10.50
CA LEU A 249 9.32 -5.26 -9.74
C LEU A 249 10.78 -5.32 -10.19
N ARG A 250 11.70 -5.55 -9.25
CA ARG A 250 13.11 -5.86 -9.52
C ARG A 250 13.60 -6.89 -8.52
N ALA A 251 14.54 -7.72 -8.94
CA ALA A 251 15.22 -8.64 -8.06
C ALA A 251 16.73 -8.61 -8.25
N ALA A 252 17.47 -8.97 -7.21
CA ALA A 252 18.92 -9.15 -7.26
C ALA A 252 19.34 -10.32 -6.36
N SER A 253 20.33 -11.09 -6.82
CA SER A 253 21.00 -12.09 -5.99
C SER A 253 22.22 -11.47 -5.33
N VAL A 254 22.34 -11.57 -4.00
CA VAL A 254 23.41 -10.93 -3.22
C VAL A 254 23.91 -11.92 -2.18
N CYS A 255 25.21 -12.23 -2.19
CA CYS A 255 25.86 -13.10 -1.20
C CYS A 255 25.15 -14.45 -0.98
N GLY A 256 24.59 -15.06 -2.04
CA GLY A 256 23.83 -16.32 -1.96
C GLY A 256 22.37 -16.18 -1.51
N GLY A 257 21.94 -14.97 -1.14
CA GLY A 257 20.54 -14.63 -0.88
C GLY A 257 19.88 -13.93 -2.08
N ARG A 258 18.58 -13.67 -1.95
CA ARG A 258 17.77 -12.96 -2.94
C ARG A 258 17.07 -11.76 -2.32
N ILE A 259 17.12 -10.64 -3.01
CA ILE A 259 16.39 -9.41 -2.68
C ILE A 259 15.35 -9.20 -3.77
N VAL A 260 14.09 -8.99 -3.38
CA VAL A 260 13.00 -8.66 -4.31
C VAL A 260 12.35 -7.36 -3.83
N GLY A 261 12.23 -6.41 -4.74
CA GLY A 261 11.57 -5.13 -4.50
C GLY A 261 10.36 -4.97 -5.41
N ILE A 262 9.25 -4.53 -4.83
CA ILE A 262 8.07 -4.09 -5.58
C ILE A 262 7.82 -2.62 -5.27
N ALA A 263 7.28 -1.88 -6.24
CA ALA A 263 6.97 -0.48 -6.07
C ALA A 263 5.69 -0.09 -6.81
N LYS A 264 5.07 1.01 -6.36
CA LYS A 264 3.96 1.65 -7.06
C LYS A 264 4.10 3.16 -7.00
N GLY A 265 3.46 3.83 -7.93
CA GLY A 265 3.55 5.27 -8.13
C GLY A 265 3.57 5.60 -9.61
N ALA A 266 2.67 6.49 -10.00
CA ALA A 266 2.54 6.97 -11.37
C ALA A 266 2.20 8.46 -11.42
N GLY A 267 2.40 9.20 -10.32
CA GLY A 267 2.39 10.67 -10.39
C GLY A 267 3.44 11.10 -11.40
N ASP A 268 3.16 12.15 -12.19
CA ASP A 268 3.98 12.69 -13.29
C ASP A 268 5.46 12.84 -12.86
N SER A 269 6.14 11.70 -12.89
CA SER A 269 7.58 11.59 -12.89
C SER A 269 7.88 12.01 -14.31
N ALA A 270 8.58 13.14 -14.44
CA ALA A 270 9.05 13.70 -15.69
C ALA A 270 9.23 12.61 -16.76
N ARG A 271 8.45 12.72 -17.85
CA ARG A 271 8.57 11.99 -19.11
C ARG A 271 9.19 10.58 -18.98
N CYS A 272 8.35 9.58 -18.81
CA CYS A 272 8.53 8.39 -19.66
C CYS A 272 7.65 8.62 -20.89
N GLU A 273 8.12 9.48 -21.80
CA GLU A 273 7.56 9.57 -23.15
C GLU A 273 7.70 8.18 -23.78
N SER A 274 6.55 7.67 -24.24
CA SER A 274 6.39 6.60 -25.24
C SER A 274 7.28 5.36 -25.10
N LEU A 275 6.66 4.27 -24.62
CA LEU A 275 6.76 3.02 -25.38
C LEU A 275 6.06 3.30 -26.73
N PRO A 276 6.71 3.00 -27.88
CA PRO A 276 6.11 3.22 -29.21
C PRO A 276 4.80 2.44 -29.39
#